data_AF-A0A5B0W2T9-F1
#
_entry.id   AF-A0A5B0W2T9-F1
#
_cell.length_a   1.000
_cell.length_b   1.000
_cell.length_c   1.000
_cell.angle_alpha   90.00
_cell.angle_beta   90.00
_cell.angle_gamma   90.00
#
_symmetry.space_group_name_H-M   'P 1'
#
loop_
_entity.id
_entity.type
_entity.pdbx_description
1 polymer ?
#
loop_
_entity_poly.entity_id
_entity_poly.type
_entity_poly.pdbx_seq_one_letter_code
_entity_poly.pdbx_strand_id
1 'polypeptide(L)'
;MSLQEFLNENPVDGLTDEVVVSSRFKDKEGKVLSFKIKAMTDQEFNETRKSCTIPKKGRKFEFDSGRFNLQTIIRNCVEPNFKDATSIKKLGCASPEEYVQKVLLAGEIATLAQKISELSGFDAEMSDLVEEAKN
;
A
#
# COMPACT_ATOMS: atom_id res chain seq x y z
N MET A 1 -22.55 23.04 5.46
CA MET A 1 -21.67 22.40 4.48
C MET A 1 -22.38 21.18 3.92
N SER A 2 -22.64 21.18 2.62
CA SER A 2 -23.12 20.04 1.86
C SER A 2 -21.98 19.06 1.57
N LEU A 3 -22.31 17.83 1.19
CA LEU A 3 -21.32 16.83 0.77
C LEU A 3 -20.51 17.32 -0.44
N GLN A 4 -21.15 18.02 -1.38
CA GLN A 4 -20.47 18.57 -2.55
C GLN A 4 -19.42 19.62 -2.15
N GLU A 5 -19.74 20.50 -1.20
CA GLU A 5 -18.79 21.50 -0.69
C GLU A 5 -17.60 20.83 0.01
N PHE A 6 -17.86 19.81 0.85
CA PHE A 6 -16.79 19.04 1.49
C PHE A 6 -15.84 18.40 0.48
N LEU A 7 -16.37 17.71 -0.54
CA LEU A 7 -15.56 17.05 -1.57
C LEU A 7 -14.71 18.05 -2.38
N ASN A 8 -15.26 19.23 -2.67
CA ASN A 8 -14.54 20.28 -3.39
C ASN A 8 -13.41 20.89 -2.54
N GLU A 9 -13.57 20.95 -1.22
CA GLU A 9 -12.56 21.50 -0.29
C GLU A 9 -11.50 20.47 0.14
N ASN A 10 -11.78 19.16 -0.01
CA ASN A 10 -10.94 18.09 0.50
C ASN A 10 -10.58 17.06 -0.60
N PRO A 11 -9.76 17.44 -1.60
CA PRO A 11 -9.24 16.48 -2.56
C PRO A 11 -8.35 15.43 -1.85
N VAL A 12 -8.42 14.19 -2.31
CA VAL A 12 -7.70 13.04 -1.71
C VAL A 12 -6.22 12.97 -2.11
N ASP A 13 -5.74 13.94 -2.89
CA ASP A 13 -4.36 14.03 -3.34
C ASP A 13 -3.40 14.18 -2.17
N GLY A 14 -2.60 13.14 -1.91
CA GLY A 14 -1.55 13.18 -0.89
C GLY A 14 -2.05 12.96 0.54
N LEU A 15 -3.21 12.33 0.74
CA LEU A 15 -3.60 11.81 2.05
C LEU A 15 -2.52 10.85 2.56
N THR A 16 -1.92 11.16 3.71
CA THR A 16 -0.81 10.39 4.30
C THR A 16 -1.10 10.01 5.74
N ASP A 17 -0.47 8.93 6.18
CA ASP A 17 -0.55 8.46 7.56
C ASP A 17 0.77 7.84 8.01
N GLU A 18 0.98 7.75 9.32
CA GLU A 18 2.12 7.07 9.93
C GLU A 18 1.69 5.76 10.59
N VAL A 19 2.23 4.65 10.13
CA VAL A 19 1.83 3.31 10.57
C VAL A 19 2.99 2.51 11.14
N VAL A 20 2.75 1.81 12.25
CA VAL A 20 3.70 0.87 12.83
C VAL A 20 3.39 -0.53 12.32
N VAL A 21 4.32 -1.12 11.57
CA VAL A 21 4.12 -2.43 10.91
C VAL A 21 4.60 -3.59 11.78
N SER A 22 5.70 -3.39 12.52
CA SER A 22 6.36 -4.47 13.27
C SER A 22 7.17 -3.91 14.42
N SER A 23 7.16 -4.61 15.54
CA SER A 23 8.05 -4.33 16.67
C SER A 23 9.52 -4.61 16.37
N ARG A 24 9.82 -5.27 15.24
CA ARG A 24 11.20 -5.52 14.77
C ARG A 24 11.91 -4.24 14.34
N PHE A 25 11.19 -3.25 13.83
CA PHE A 25 11.77 -2.01 13.34
C PHE A 25 12.05 -1.09 14.52
N LYS A 26 13.30 -1.03 14.97
CA LYS A 26 13.74 -0.17 16.06
C LYS A 26 15.01 0.58 15.70
N ASP A 27 15.14 1.80 16.22
CA ASP A 27 16.39 2.55 16.14
C ASP A 27 17.44 2.03 17.14
N LYS A 28 18.58 2.72 17.21
CA LYS A 28 19.69 2.37 18.12
C LYS A 28 19.32 2.52 19.60
N GLU A 29 18.29 3.29 19.92
CA GLU A 29 17.82 3.56 21.28
C GLU A 29 16.66 2.61 21.66
N GLY A 30 16.20 1.77 20.72
CA GLY A 30 15.14 0.80 20.91
C GLY A 30 13.73 1.34 20.66
N LYS A 31 13.60 2.57 20.14
CA LYS A 31 12.31 3.17 19.77
C LYS A 31 11.82 2.56 18.47
N VAL A 32 10.54 2.18 18.43
CA VAL A 32 9.91 1.60 17.24
C VAL A 32 9.83 2.64 16.12
N LEU A 33 10.19 2.24 14.90
CA LEU A 33 10.14 3.07 13.71
C LEU A 33 8.79 2.90 13.00
N SER A 34 8.19 4.03 12.60
CA SER A 34 6.98 4.08 11.80
C SER A 34 7.30 4.16 10.30
N PHE A 35 6.30 3.84 9.49
CA PHE A 35 6.30 3.99 8.05
C PHE A 35 5.38 5.15 7.70
N LYS A 36 5.81 6.07 6.85
CA LYS A 36 4.93 7.06 6.25
C LYS A 36 4.35 6.49 4.98
N ILE A 37 3.03 6.35 4.93
CA ILE A 37 2.28 5.84 3.78
C ILE A 37 1.39 6.93 3.20
N LYS A 38 0.97 6.75 1.94
CA LYS A 38 -0.06 7.56 1.29
C LYS A 38 -1.22 6.70 0.82
N ALA A 39 -2.40 7.30 0.74
CA ALA A 39 -3.56 6.69 0.11
C ALA A 39 -3.29 6.44 -1.38
N MET A 40 -3.87 5.36 -1.88
CA MET A 40 -3.88 5.01 -3.29
C MET A 40 -5.10 5.66 -3.95
N THR A 41 -4.87 6.39 -5.03
CA THR A 41 -5.97 6.90 -5.87
C THR A 41 -6.61 5.76 -6.67
N ASP A 42 -7.85 5.94 -7.13
CA ASP A 42 -8.53 4.95 -8.00
C ASP A 42 -7.73 4.68 -9.29
N GLN A 43 -7.09 5.72 -9.84
CA GLN A 43 -6.20 5.56 -11.00
C GLN A 43 -5.02 4.64 -10.67
N GLU A 44 -4.30 4.89 -9.58
CA GLU A 44 -3.16 4.07 -9.15
C GLU A 44 -3.58 2.63 -8.86
N PHE A 45 -4.76 2.43 -8.26
CA PHE A 45 -5.34 1.12 -8.00
C PHE A 45 -5.58 0.35 -9.29
N ASN A 46 -6.28 0.96 -10.25
CA ASN A 46 -6.62 0.33 -11.52
C ASN A 46 -5.37 0.01 -12.36
N GLU A 47 -4.40 0.92 -12.39
CA GLU A 47 -3.11 0.70 -13.05
C GLU A 47 -2.34 -0.47 -12.41
N THR A 48 -2.28 -0.51 -11.08
CA THR A 48 -1.57 -1.56 -10.34
C THR A 48 -2.27 -2.91 -10.55
N ARG A 49 -3.60 -2.95 -10.42
CA ARG A 49 -4.42 -4.15 -10.64
C ARG A 49 -4.24 -4.71 -12.04
N LYS A 50 -4.28 -3.84 -13.06
CA LYS A 50 -4.06 -4.24 -14.45
C LYS A 50 -2.66 -4.80 -14.67
N SER A 51 -1.63 -4.19 -14.08
CA SER A 51 -0.24 -4.66 -14.20
C SER A 51 0.00 -6.04 -13.54
N CYS A 52 -0.83 -6.38 -12.55
CA CYS A 52 -0.78 -7.65 -11.83
C CYS A 52 -1.75 -8.71 -12.38
N THR A 53 -2.53 -8.38 -13.42
CA THR A 53 -3.42 -9.33 -14.09
C THR A 53 -2.70 -9.89 -15.32
N ILE A 54 -2.28 -11.15 -15.25
CA ILE A 54 -1.52 -11.81 -16.32
C ILE A 54 -2.42 -12.70 -17.18
N PRO A 55 -2.23 -12.71 -18.51
CA PRO A 55 -2.93 -13.64 -19.38
C PRO A 55 -2.39 -15.06 -19.17
N LYS A 56 -3.29 -16.00 -18.90
CA LYS A 56 -3.02 -17.44 -18.79
C LYS A 56 -3.49 -18.14 -20.07
N LYS A 57 -2.94 -19.33 -20.34
CA LYS A 57 -3.34 -20.13 -21.51
C LYS A 57 -4.87 -20.30 -21.57
N GLY A 58 -5.45 -20.05 -22.74
CA GLY A 58 -6.87 -20.32 -23.01
C GLY A 58 -7.85 -19.23 -22.58
N ARG A 59 -7.60 -17.95 -22.92
CA ARG A 59 -8.48 -16.79 -22.63
C ARG A 59 -8.80 -16.59 -21.13
N LYS A 60 -8.01 -17.17 -20.24
CA LYS A 60 -8.14 -16.98 -18.79
C LYS A 60 -7.17 -15.89 -18.33
N PHE A 61 -7.57 -15.11 -17.35
CA PHE A 61 -6.71 -14.14 -16.67
C PHE A 61 -6.46 -14.63 -15.25
N GLU A 62 -5.25 -14.43 -14.75
CA GLU A 62 -4.87 -14.73 -13.38
C GLU A 62 -4.39 -13.43 -12.71
N PHE A 63 -4.89 -13.17 -11.51
CA PHE A 63 -4.48 -12.02 -10.72
C PHE A 63 -3.39 -12.44 -9.74
N ASP A 64 -2.22 -11.81 -9.85
CA ASP A 64 -1.10 -12.02 -8.94
C ASP A 64 -1.23 -11.09 -7.73
N SER A 65 -1.84 -11.61 -6.66
CA SER A 65 -2.03 -10.88 -5.41
C SER A 65 -0.71 -10.56 -4.70
N GLY A 66 0.31 -11.41 -4.83
CA GLY A 66 1.62 -11.17 -4.23
C GLY A 66 2.31 -9.98 -4.88
N ARG A 67 2.32 -9.96 -6.21
CA ARG A 67 2.85 -8.82 -6.98
C ARG A 67 2.05 -7.54 -6.73
N PHE A 68 0.73 -7.64 -6.61
CA PHE A 68 -0.11 -6.49 -6.27
C PHE A 68 0.30 -5.88 -4.93
N ASN A 69 0.49 -6.68 -3.88
CA ASN A 69 0.94 -6.19 -2.58
C ASN A 69 2.31 -5.50 -2.65
N LEU A 70 3.26 -6.09 -3.39
CA LEU A 70 4.57 -5.46 -3.59
C LEU A 70 4.46 -4.11 -4.29
N GLN A 71 3.70 -4.03 -5.38
CA GLN A 71 3.50 -2.79 -6.12
C GLN A 71 2.78 -1.72 -5.28
N THR A 72 1.80 -2.13 -4.47
CA THR A 72 1.11 -1.25 -3.52
C THR A 72 2.11 -0.61 -2.56
N ILE A 73 2.99 -1.40 -1.94
CA ILE A 73 4.02 -0.90 -1.02
C ILE A 73 5.02 0.02 -1.74
N ILE A 74 5.54 -0.42 -2.88
CA ILE A 74 6.58 0.31 -3.63
C ILE A 74 6.06 1.68 -4.10
N ARG A 75 4.78 1.78 -4.45
CA ARG A 75 4.17 3.03 -4.93
C ARG A 75 3.71 3.96 -3.81
N ASN A 76 3.24 3.39 -2.70
CA ASN A 76 2.51 4.15 -1.68
C ASN A 76 3.21 4.25 -0.31
N CYS A 77 4.35 3.60 -0.13
CA CYS A 77 5.23 3.90 1.00
C CYS A 77 6.11 5.12 0.65
N VAL A 78 5.90 6.22 1.37
CA VAL A 78 6.64 7.47 1.23
C VAL A 78 7.97 7.38 1.97
N GLU A 79 7.94 6.84 3.20
CA GLU A 79 9.13 6.62 4.02
C GLU A 79 9.03 5.28 4.75
N PRO A 80 10.00 4.36 4.57
CA PRO A 80 11.20 4.46 3.73
C PRO A 80 10.88 4.38 2.21
N ASN A 81 11.77 4.91 1.38
CA ASN A 81 11.67 4.84 -0.08
C ASN A 81 12.21 3.52 -0.62
N PHE A 82 11.32 2.59 -0.98
CA PHE A 82 11.70 1.28 -1.56
C PHE A 82 12.24 1.35 -3.00
N LYS A 83 12.15 2.51 -3.67
CA LYS A 83 12.74 2.75 -4.99
C LYS A 83 14.14 3.35 -4.92
N ASP A 84 14.70 3.54 -3.72
CA ASP A 84 16.02 4.12 -3.56
C ASP A 84 17.11 3.26 -4.21
N ALA A 85 17.68 3.76 -5.31
CA ALA A 85 18.67 3.03 -6.11
C ALA A 85 19.94 2.70 -5.31
N THR A 86 20.30 3.54 -4.33
CA THR A 86 21.47 3.31 -3.47
C THR A 86 21.24 2.09 -2.58
N SER A 87 20.09 2.00 -1.94
CA SER A 87 19.70 0.89 -1.06
C SER A 87 19.54 -0.42 -1.83
N ILE A 88 18.89 -0.36 -3.00
CA ILE A 88 18.73 -1.51 -3.90
C ILE A 88 20.11 -2.07 -4.32
N LYS A 89 21.01 -1.20 -4.78
CA LYS A 89 22.38 -1.60 -5.17
C LYS A 89 23.19 -2.12 -3.98
N LYS A 90 23.08 -1.48 -2.81
CA LYS A 90 23.78 -1.87 -1.59
C LYS A 90 23.43 -3.29 -1.15
N LEU A 91 22.17 -3.71 -1.34
CA LEU A 91 21.74 -5.08 -1.08
C LEU A 91 21.87 -6.02 -2.28
N GLY A 92 22.39 -5.57 -3.42
CA GLY A 92 22.56 -6.38 -4.62
C GLY A 92 21.24 -6.86 -5.23
N CYS A 93 20.15 -6.12 -5.02
CA CYS A 93 18.86 -6.39 -5.66
C CYS A 93 18.85 -5.77 -7.08
N ALA A 94 18.16 -6.41 -8.01
CA ALA A 94 17.97 -5.91 -9.37
C ALA A 94 16.70 -5.05 -9.50
N SER A 95 15.76 -5.15 -8.57
CA SER A 95 14.49 -4.41 -8.59
C SER A 95 14.03 -3.96 -7.20
N PRO A 96 13.11 -2.95 -7.14
CA PRO A 96 12.42 -2.61 -5.90
C PRO A 96 11.64 -3.78 -5.29
N GLU A 97 11.07 -4.67 -6.12
CA GLU A 97 10.32 -5.85 -5.69
C GLU A 97 11.23 -6.81 -4.90
N GLU A 98 12.40 -7.13 -5.46
CA GLU A 98 13.40 -7.95 -4.78
C GLU A 98 13.93 -7.28 -3.51
N TYR A 99 14.06 -5.94 -3.51
CA TYR A 99 14.48 -5.20 -2.33
C TYR A 99 13.45 -5.32 -1.19
N VAL A 100 12.16 -5.09 -1.47
CA VAL A 100 11.07 -5.26 -0.50
C VAL A 100 11.06 -6.67 0.08
N GLN A 101 11.12 -7.69 -0.79
CA GLN A 101 11.15 -9.10 -0.37
C GLN A 101 12.39 -9.47 0.45
N LYS A 102 13.50 -8.74 0.29
CA LYS A 102 14.74 -8.96 1.03
C LYS A 102 14.76 -8.30 2.41
N VAL A 103 14.06 -7.16 2.59
CA VAL A 103 14.11 -6.37 3.82
C VAL A 103 12.90 -6.53 4.73
N LEU A 104 11.76 -6.99 4.19
CA LEU A 104 10.53 -7.23 4.93
C LEU A 104 10.21 -8.73 5.00
N LEU A 105 9.64 -9.17 6.12
CA LEU A 105 9.06 -10.50 6.26
C LEU A 105 7.73 -10.58 5.51
N ALA A 106 7.29 -11.78 5.12
CA ALA A 106 6.03 -11.98 4.40
C ALA A 106 4.81 -11.39 5.14
N GLY A 107 4.75 -11.56 6.46
CA GLY A 107 3.70 -10.94 7.29
C GLY A 107 3.79 -9.41 7.32
N GLU A 108 4.99 -8.84 7.35
CA GLU A 108 5.18 -7.39 7.34
C GLU A 108 4.77 -6.77 5.99
N ILE A 109 5.03 -7.47 4.88
CA ILE A 109 4.53 -7.11 3.54
C ILE A 109 3.00 -7.09 3.54
N ALA A 110 2.36 -8.16 4.05
CA ALA A 110 0.90 -8.23 4.11
C ALA A 110 0.32 -7.09 4.96
N THR A 111 0.86 -6.86 6.16
CA THR A 111 0.41 -5.80 7.07
C THR A 111 0.57 -4.41 6.46
N LEU A 112 1.72 -4.10 5.84
CA LEU A 112 1.94 -2.78 5.25
C LEU A 112 1.03 -2.53 4.04
N ALA A 113 0.84 -3.53 3.18
CA ALA A 113 -0.12 -3.44 2.06
C ALA A 113 -1.56 -3.27 2.55
N GLN A 114 -1.94 -3.96 3.64
CA GLN A 114 -3.24 -3.80 4.28
C GLN A 114 -3.42 -2.38 4.82
N LYS A 115 -2.46 -1.83 5.56
CA LYS A 115 -2.52 -0.47 6.10
C LYS A 115 -2.69 0.60 5.01
N ILE A 116 -1.99 0.42 3.88
CA ILE A 116 -2.18 1.28 2.70
C ILE A 116 -3.60 1.14 2.15
N SER A 117 -4.14 -0.09 2.09
CA SER A 117 -5.48 -0.34 1.58
C SER A 117 -6.57 0.26 2.48
N GLU A 118 -6.42 0.14 3.80
CA GLU A 118 -7.28 0.78 4.80
C GLU A 118 -7.29 2.30 4.63
N LEU A 119 -6.11 2.93 4.54
CA LEU A 119 -5.99 4.38 4.28
C LEU A 119 -6.60 4.81 2.94
N SER A 120 -6.63 3.90 1.97
CA SER A 120 -7.23 4.12 0.65
C SER A 120 -8.76 3.93 0.64
N GLY A 121 -9.38 3.66 1.80
CA GLY A 121 -10.82 3.50 1.92
C GLY A 121 -11.34 2.10 1.59
N PHE A 122 -10.47 1.09 1.51
CA PHE A 122 -10.88 -0.32 1.36
C PHE A 122 -11.15 -1.01 2.71
N ASP A 123 -11.28 -0.24 3.79
CA ASP A 123 -11.52 -0.79 5.12
C ASP A 123 -12.87 -1.53 5.18
N ALA A 124 -12.85 -2.73 5.76
CA ALA A 124 -14.01 -3.60 5.85
C ALA A 124 -15.10 -3.01 6.76
N GLU A 125 -14.73 -2.21 7.76
CA GLU A 125 -15.67 -1.67 8.75
C GLU A 125 -16.61 -0.58 8.17
N MET A 126 -16.20 0.10 7.08
CA MET A 126 -17.08 1.05 6.40
C MET A 126 -18.24 0.37 5.67
N SER A 127 -18.11 -0.94 5.37
CA SER A 127 -19.19 -1.71 4.74
C SER A 127 -20.36 -1.99 5.69
N ASP A 128 -20.12 -2.06 6.99
CA ASP A 128 -21.15 -2.29 8.00
C ASP A 128 -21.99 -1.03 8.31
N LEU A 129 -21.39 0.17 8.23
CA LEU A 129 -22.10 1.45 8.46
C LEU A 129 -23.17 1.77 7.39
N VAL A 130 -23.04 1.22 6.18
CA VAL A 130 -24.00 1.43 5.08
C VAL A 130 -25.30 0.64 5.26
N GLU A 131 -25.24 -0.50 5.96
CA GLU A 131 -26.41 -1.34 6.24
C GLU A 131 -27.34 -0.70 7.30
N GLU A 132 -26.79 0.05 8.27
CA GLU A 132 -27.59 0.74 9.29
C GLU A 132 -28.32 1.99 8.75
N ALA A 133 -27.78 2.68 7.75
CA ALA A 133 -28.40 3.87 7.16
C ALA A 133 -29.59 3.58 6.22
N LYS A 134 -29.89 2.30 5.97
CA LYS A 134 -31.01 1.85 5.12
C LYS A 134 -32.24 1.40 5.90
N ASN A 135 -32.22 1.46 7.23
CA ASN A 135 -33.34 1.09 8.10
C ASN A 135 -34.08 2.29 8.69
#